data_AF-D0NMK6-F1
#
_entry.id   AF-D0NMK6-F1
#
_cell.length_a   1.000
_cell.length_b   1.000
_cell.length_c   1.000
_cell.angle_alpha   90.00
_cell.angle_beta   90.00
_cell.angle_gamma   90.00
#
_symmetry.space_group_name_H-M   'P 1'
#
loop_
_entity.id
_entity.type
_entity.pdbx_description
1 polymer ?
#
loop_
_entity_poly.entity_id
_entity_poly.type
_entity_poly.pdbx_seq_one_letter_code
_entity_poly.pdbx_strand_id
1 'polypeptide(L)'
;VKIASNAKVSALQEKLAGILSTEQHTVPSRLLTLYLARKKGEATWMNHDHTVKGFLRGGISTEYEEMLSSWILDEDCFGKNFQPGRKEIHVLVELPQLSEAELPRDRQLVVGDVHIPITQSMSLNPPALVAFWNAFLNDSTDVKAGALVELPRDTYLLGDSTLGSRIYIRHCYPALWELCLERIHDEKTNTPHLVILGNPGIGKTFFGYVIVLHLVRTNETVVYESGGLKKRFLFAHNVVAQGSQEDFVRILDQPTTYYIVDAVKPAYYPAKTILLTSPRRSIWYEFNKTNCRSCYMPVWSLKEILQCRELMYSDTPMAVVQKCFRRWGGIARYVLRFSQVRNQQLLLEKAMDIVDLDWLVKACGQLDANDAQVSHRLLHYRVSKAFDSEYIVFASQYVQQAVYNRLYKKDKRKLLEFIAASDGFGALAVLRGHLFEGHVHSVLPRGGTFKVRRLVENNEAYDDDDDLMEDEWDGDDEDG
;
A
#
# COMPACT_ATOMS: atom_id res chain seq x y z
N VAL A 1 22.69 35.96 -27.00
CA VAL A 1 23.56 36.93 -26.28
C VAL A 1 24.66 37.43 -27.20
N LYS A 2 24.90 38.75 -27.32
CA LYS A 2 26.03 39.33 -28.10
C LYS A 2 27.18 39.75 -27.17
N ILE A 3 28.39 39.25 -27.40
CA ILE A 3 29.63 39.67 -26.72
C ILE A 3 30.74 39.95 -27.75
N ALA A 4 31.78 40.70 -27.37
CA ALA A 4 32.93 40.96 -28.24
C ALA A 4 33.73 39.67 -28.51
N SER A 5 34.37 39.56 -29.68
CA SER A 5 35.06 38.34 -30.13
C SER A 5 36.26 37.93 -29.28
N ASN A 6 36.77 38.82 -28.43
CA ASN A 6 37.88 38.61 -27.51
C ASN A 6 37.46 38.70 -26.02
N ALA A 7 36.16 38.64 -25.73
CA ALA A 7 35.66 38.75 -24.36
C ALA A 7 36.00 37.51 -23.52
N LYS A 8 36.31 37.72 -22.23
CA LYS A 8 36.57 36.65 -21.25
C LYS A 8 35.29 35.89 -20.92
N VAL A 9 35.42 34.64 -20.47
CA VAL A 9 34.28 33.75 -20.10
C VAL A 9 33.39 34.41 -19.03
N SER A 10 33.98 35.15 -18.09
CA SER A 10 33.24 35.93 -17.07
C SER A 10 32.27 36.95 -17.67
N ALA A 11 32.63 37.57 -18.81
CA ALA A 11 31.76 38.53 -19.49
C ALA A 11 30.54 37.85 -20.14
N LEU A 12 30.65 36.57 -20.52
CA LEU A 12 29.52 35.77 -21.00
C LEU A 12 28.63 35.31 -19.84
N GLN A 13 29.24 34.88 -18.73
CA GLN A 13 28.53 34.54 -17.48
C GLN A 13 27.74 35.74 -16.95
N GLU A 14 28.33 36.95 -16.93
CA GLU A 14 27.65 38.17 -16.49
C GLU A 14 26.45 38.53 -17.36
N LYS A 15 26.58 38.43 -18.68
CA LYS A 15 25.43 38.66 -19.57
C LYS A 15 24.34 37.62 -19.41
N LEU A 16 24.68 36.35 -19.23
CA LEU A 16 23.69 35.29 -19.02
C LEU A 16 23.00 35.44 -17.67
N ALA A 17 23.76 35.72 -16.61
CA ALA A 17 23.23 36.04 -15.29
C ALA A 17 22.25 37.22 -15.33
N GLY A 18 22.59 38.30 -16.04
CA GLY A 18 21.71 39.46 -16.18
C GLY A 18 20.41 39.15 -16.93
N ILE A 19 20.43 38.24 -17.91
CA ILE A 19 19.24 37.81 -18.64
C ILE A 19 18.37 36.84 -17.82
N LEU A 20 19.01 36.00 -17.01
CA LEU A 20 18.34 35.02 -16.14
C LEU A 20 17.84 35.65 -14.83
N SER A 21 18.31 36.86 -14.50
CA SER A 21 17.85 37.61 -13.34
C SER A 21 16.52 38.31 -13.64
N THR A 22 15.60 38.30 -12.67
CA THR A 22 14.32 39.02 -12.70
C THR A 22 14.24 40.01 -11.55
N GLU A 23 13.23 40.90 -11.52
CA GLU A 23 13.06 41.89 -10.44
C GLU A 23 12.99 41.28 -9.03
N GLN A 24 12.64 39.98 -8.92
CA GLN A 24 12.51 39.25 -7.66
C GLN A 24 13.65 38.25 -7.40
N HIS A 25 14.57 38.04 -8.36
CA HIS A 25 15.64 37.05 -8.23
C HIS A 25 16.88 37.41 -9.04
N THR A 26 18.01 37.62 -8.37
CA THR A 26 19.29 37.99 -9.01
C THR A 26 20.21 36.79 -9.06
N VAL A 27 20.56 36.31 -10.27
CA VAL A 27 21.49 35.20 -10.48
C VAL A 27 22.92 35.73 -10.49
N PRO A 28 23.80 35.35 -9.55
CA PRO A 28 25.19 35.81 -9.56
C PRO A 28 25.98 35.14 -10.68
N SER A 29 26.61 35.93 -11.55
CA SER A 29 27.38 35.46 -12.71
C SER A 29 28.47 34.44 -12.39
N ARG A 30 29.12 34.60 -11.24
CA ARG A 30 30.18 33.70 -10.75
C ARG A 30 29.72 32.27 -10.46
N LEU A 31 28.40 32.03 -10.36
CA LEU A 31 27.82 30.72 -10.03
C LEU A 31 27.37 29.96 -11.29
N LEU A 32 27.46 30.56 -12.48
CA LEU A 32 27.11 29.89 -13.74
C LEU A 32 28.31 29.09 -14.25
N THR A 33 28.18 27.78 -14.41
CA THR A 33 29.22 26.94 -15.03
C THR A 33 28.92 26.76 -16.52
N LEU A 34 29.91 27.01 -17.39
CA LEU A 34 29.76 26.94 -18.85
C LEU A 34 30.59 25.79 -19.43
N TYR A 35 29.97 24.95 -20.26
CA TYR A 35 30.62 23.84 -20.95
C TYR A 35 30.77 24.11 -22.46
N LEU A 36 31.83 23.60 -23.09
CA LEU A 36 32.14 23.79 -24.52
C LEU A 36 31.76 22.56 -25.36
N ALA A 37 31.33 22.78 -26.61
CA ALA A 37 31.14 21.74 -27.61
C ALA A 37 31.70 22.13 -29.00
N ARG A 38 32.15 21.14 -29.78
CA ARG A 38 32.95 21.25 -31.03
C ARG A 38 32.21 21.91 -32.21
N LYS A 39 32.97 22.53 -33.13
CA LYS A 39 32.51 23.22 -34.34
C LYS A 39 32.49 22.30 -35.60
N LYS A 40 31.56 22.58 -36.51
CA LYS A 40 31.38 21.87 -37.80
C LYS A 40 32.50 22.23 -38.79
N GLY A 41 33.22 21.23 -39.29
CA GLY A 41 34.19 21.35 -40.40
C GLY A 41 35.66 20.99 -40.10
N GLU A 42 36.03 20.78 -38.83
CA GLU A 42 37.36 20.27 -38.46
C GLU A 42 37.28 18.78 -38.14
N ALA A 43 38.34 18.00 -38.39
CA ALA A 43 38.36 16.54 -38.28
C ALA A 43 38.84 16.00 -36.92
N THR A 44 39.24 16.86 -35.99
CA THR A 44 39.76 16.46 -34.67
C THR A 44 38.86 16.95 -33.53
N TRP A 45 38.48 16.03 -32.65
CA TRP A 45 37.89 16.33 -31.34
C TRP A 45 39.00 16.83 -30.40
N MET A 46 38.65 17.58 -29.34
CA MET A 46 39.57 17.63 -28.20
C MET A 46 39.74 16.20 -27.70
N ASN A 47 40.98 15.71 -27.71
CA ASN A 47 41.30 14.34 -27.33
C ASN A 47 40.89 14.08 -25.88
N HIS A 48 40.51 12.82 -25.65
CA HIS A 48 40.33 12.23 -24.34
C HIS A 48 41.36 12.73 -23.35
N ASP A 49 40.88 13.14 -22.19
CA ASP A 49 41.71 13.06 -21.01
C ASP A 49 40.93 12.23 -19.98
N HIS A 50 41.54 11.12 -19.56
CA HIS A 50 40.99 10.13 -18.63
C HIS A 50 40.89 10.67 -17.19
N THR A 51 40.79 11.99 -17.05
CA THR A 51 41.08 12.76 -15.84
C THR A 51 39.89 13.58 -15.35
N VAL A 52 38.68 13.41 -15.89
CA VAL A 52 37.48 13.99 -15.24
C VAL A 52 37.37 13.52 -13.78
N LYS A 53 37.73 12.26 -13.51
CA LYS A 53 37.86 11.70 -12.14
C LYS A 53 38.97 12.34 -11.29
N GLY A 54 40.01 12.91 -11.91
CA GLY A 54 41.09 13.60 -11.20
C GLY A 54 40.83 15.09 -10.96
N PHE A 55 40.00 15.72 -11.81
CA PHE A 55 39.64 17.12 -11.71
C PHE A 55 38.53 17.36 -10.67
N LEU A 56 37.58 16.42 -10.55
CA LEU A 56 36.53 16.45 -9.53
C LEU A 56 37.03 15.80 -8.23
N ARG A 57 37.80 16.55 -7.42
CA ARG A 57 38.12 16.13 -6.04
C ARG A 57 36.87 16.28 -5.16
N GLY A 58 36.02 15.27 -5.13
CA GLY A 58 34.85 15.20 -4.24
C GLY A 58 33.86 14.13 -4.69
N GLY A 59 33.25 13.42 -3.73
CA GLY A 59 32.47 12.19 -3.95
C GLY A 59 31.43 12.28 -5.05
N ILE A 60 31.57 11.40 -6.04
CA ILE A 60 30.61 11.24 -7.14
C ILE A 60 29.59 10.17 -6.72
N SER A 61 28.31 10.52 -6.75
CA SER A 61 27.22 9.54 -6.58
C SER A 61 27.23 8.56 -7.76
N THR A 62 27.18 7.25 -7.47
CA THR A 62 27.04 6.20 -8.48
C THR A 62 25.59 5.98 -8.92
N GLU A 63 24.65 6.81 -8.46
CA GLU A 63 23.22 6.63 -8.71
C GLU A 63 22.75 7.14 -10.08
N TYR A 64 23.62 7.83 -10.84
CA TYR A 64 23.27 8.35 -12.17
C TYR A 64 24.24 7.84 -13.23
N GLU A 65 23.69 7.42 -14.37
CA GLU A 65 24.48 6.99 -15.53
C GLU A 65 25.24 8.19 -16.14
N GLU A 66 26.49 7.93 -16.52
CA GLU A 66 27.38 8.90 -17.16
C GLU A 66 26.77 9.30 -18.53
N MET A 67 26.42 10.58 -18.72
CA MET A 67 25.94 11.04 -20.02
C MET A 67 27.08 11.01 -21.05
N LEU A 68 26.91 10.16 -22.06
CA LEU A 68 27.87 10.03 -23.15
C LEU A 68 27.74 11.22 -24.11
N SER A 69 28.88 11.75 -24.54
CA SER A 69 28.97 12.80 -25.58
C SER A 69 28.37 12.40 -26.94
N SER A 70 27.93 11.15 -27.08
CA SER A 70 27.24 10.58 -28.24
C SER A 70 25.71 10.68 -28.18
N TRP A 71 25.12 11.19 -27.09
CA TRP A 71 23.67 11.34 -27.01
C TRP A 71 23.17 12.46 -27.94
N ILE A 72 22.24 12.10 -28.83
CA ILE A 72 21.55 13.03 -29.71
C ILE A 72 20.44 13.67 -28.88
N LEU A 73 20.49 14.99 -28.71
CA LEU A 73 19.46 15.75 -28.00
C LEU A 73 18.28 15.96 -28.97
N ASP A 74 17.17 15.27 -28.74
CA ASP A 74 15.96 15.32 -29.58
C ASP A 74 14.68 15.66 -28.79
N GLU A 75 13.52 15.54 -29.46
CA GLU A 75 12.20 15.89 -28.92
C GLU A 75 11.83 15.15 -27.63
N ASP A 76 12.42 13.97 -27.40
CA ASP A 76 12.16 13.19 -26.19
C ASP A 76 12.82 13.82 -24.94
N CYS A 77 13.83 14.67 -25.13
CA CYS A 77 14.53 15.36 -24.04
C CYS A 77 13.99 16.76 -23.73
N PHE A 78 13.43 17.48 -24.72
CA PHE A 78 13.05 18.91 -24.56
C PHE A 78 11.62 19.25 -25.02
N GLY A 79 10.84 18.26 -25.45
CA GLY A 79 9.44 18.42 -25.84
C GLY A 79 9.22 18.82 -27.30
N LYS A 80 8.03 18.51 -27.82
CA LYS A 80 7.62 18.53 -29.24
C LYS A 80 7.75 19.88 -29.98
N ASN A 81 8.07 20.97 -29.28
CA ASN A 81 8.18 22.32 -29.85
C ASN A 81 9.62 22.86 -29.84
N PHE A 82 10.62 22.03 -29.52
CA PHE A 82 12.02 22.46 -29.47
C PHE A 82 12.62 22.56 -30.88
N GLN A 83 12.85 23.79 -31.36
CA GLN A 83 13.56 24.06 -32.62
C GLN A 83 14.86 24.82 -32.34
N PRO A 84 16.04 24.21 -32.49
CA PRO A 84 17.31 24.91 -32.30
C PRO A 84 17.59 25.88 -33.47
N GLY A 85 17.94 27.14 -33.16
CA GLY A 85 18.29 28.15 -34.15
C GLY A 85 19.59 27.82 -34.89
N ARG A 86 19.65 28.12 -36.21
CA ARG A 86 20.89 27.94 -37.00
C ARG A 86 22.05 28.75 -36.41
N LYS A 87 23.14 28.05 -36.02
CA LYS A 87 24.40 28.58 -35.46
C LYS A 87 24.31 29.03 -33.99
N GLU A 88 23.33 28.57 -33.23
CA GLU A 88 23.29 28.78 -31.79
C GLU A 88 24.10 27.70 -31.05
N ILE A 89 24.89 28.12 -30.06
CA ILE A 89 25.59 27.22 -29.13
C ILE A 89 24.63 27.02 -27.95
N HIS A 90 24.20 25.78 -27.72
CA HIS A 90 23.39 25.43 -26.56
C HIS A 90 24.31 25.12 -25.38
N VAL A 91 24.12 25.83 -24.26
CA VAL A 91 24.83 25.57 -23.01
C VAL A 91 23.81 25.00 -22.03
N LEU A 92 24.02 23.77 -21.57
CA LEU A 92 23.29 23.21 -20.44
C LEU A 92 23.81 23.88 -19.17
N VAL A 93 22.91 24.59 -18.48
CA VAL A 93 23.19 25.21 -17.18
C VAL A 93 22.54 24.34 -16.12
N GLU A 94 23.35 23.65 -15.34
CA GLU A 94 22.90 23.04 -14.09
C GLU A 94 22.77 24.16 -13.05
N LEU A 95 21.53 24.43 -12.63
CA LEU A 95 21.29 25.31 -11.49
C LEU A 95 21.72 24.55 -10.23
N PRO A 96 22.55 25.13 -9.35
CA PRO A 96 22.92 24.45 -8.12
C PRO A 96 21.65 24.16 -7.32
N GLN A 97 21.52 22.92 -6.84
CA GLN A 97 20.52 22.59 -5.82
C GLN A 97 20.72 23.57 -4.67
N LEU A 98 19.74 24.46 -4.50
CA LEU A 98 19.74 25.44 -3.41
C LEU A 98 19.89 24.67 -2.11
N SER A 99 21.01 24.89 -1.42
CA SER A 99 21.16 24.46 -0.04
C SER A 99 19.96 25.00 0.75
N GLU A 100 19.38 24.19 1.64
CA GLU A 100 18.20 24.52 2.45
C GLU A 100 18.28 25.89 3.16
N ALA A 101 19.48 26.47 3.27
CA ALA A 101 19.74 27.77 3.87
C ALA A 101 19.31 28.99 3.03
N GLU A 102 19.07 28.84 1.71
CA GLU A 102 18.85 29.95 0.76
C GLU A 102 17.48 29.94 0.04
N LEU A 103 16.55 29.04 0.39
CA LEU A 103 15.14 29.20 0.01
C LEU A 103 14.58 30.47 0.67
N PRO A 104 13.71 31.26 0.01
CA PRO A 104 13.05 32.39 0.66
C PRO A 104 12.36 31.89 1.93
N ARG A 105 12.87 32.29 3.11
CA ARG A 105 12.40 31.86 4.43
C ARG A 105 10.98 32.36 4.76
N ASP A 106 10.34 33.04 3.82
CA ASP A 106 9.13 33.83 4.02
C ASP A 106 7.86 33.18 3.47
N ARG A 107 7.93 31.99 2.85
CA ARG A 107 6.72 31.21 2.52
C ARG A 107 6.57 30.06 3.49
N GLN A 108 5.84 30.31 4.57
CA GLN A 108 5.37 29.29 5.48
C GLN A 108 3.98 28.84 5.04
N LEU A 109 3.74 27.54 5.12
CA LEU A 109 2.40 26.99 5.07
C LEU A 109 1.77 27.15 6.47
N VAL A 110 0.59 27.75 6.52
CA VAL A 110 -0.17 27.92 7.76
C VAL A 110 -1.37 26.99 7.74
N VAL A 111 -1.49 26.14 8.76
CA VAL A 111 -2.59 25.20 8.95
C VAL A 111 -3.11 25.37 10.37
N GLY A 112 -4.25 26.04 10.52
CA GLY A 112 -4.67 26.54 11.84
C GLY A 112 -3.61 27.48 12.40
N ASP A 113 -3.12 27.21 13.61
CA ASP A 113 -2.06 27.97 14.28
C ASP A 113 -0.64 27.40 14.01
N VAL A 114 -0.52 26.38 13.16
CA VAL A 114 0.76 25.70 12.91
C VAL A 114 1.44 26.28 11.67
N HIS A 115 2.68 26.73 11.86
CA HIS A 115 3.55 27.26 10.81
C HIS A 115 4.58 26.21 10.38
N ILE A 116 4.58 25.86 9.09
CA ILE A 116 5.50 24.87 8.51
C ILE A 116 6.34 25.52 7.41
N PRO A 117 7.67 25.31 7.37
CA PRO A 117 8.45 25.69 6.20
C PRO A 117 8.01 24.88 4.98
N ILE A 118 7.84 25.55 3.84
CA ILE A 118 7.59 24.86 2.57
C ILE A 118 8.92 24.32 2.04
N THR A 119 9.02 23.00 1.89
CA THR A 119 10.20 22.31 1.38
C THR A 119 10.12 22.14 -0.15
N GLN A 120 11.22 21.76 -0.80
CA GLN A 120 11.24 21.50 -2.24
C GLN A 120 10.45 20.25 -2.64
N SER A 121 10.26 19.30 -1.71
CA SER A 121 9.45 18.09 -1.91
C SER A 121 7.94 18.36 -1.82
N MET A 122 7.54 19.52 -1.31
CA MET A 122 6.14 19.87 -1.14
C MET A 122 5.52 20.44 -2.42
N SER A 123 4.34 19.94 -2.76
CA SER A 123 3.45 20.52 -3.77
C SER A 123 2.17 20.96 -3.08
N LEU A 124 1.94 22.28 -3.05
CA LEU A 124 0.73 22.88 -2.47
C LEU A 124 -0.39 22.94 -3.49
N ASN A 125 -1.60 22.61 -3.05
CA ASN A 125 -2.85 22.58 -3.81
C ASN A 125 -2.70 21.98 -5.22
N PRO A 126 -2.14 20.76 -5.37
CA PRO A 126 -2.04 20.14 -6.69
C PRO A 126 -3.47 19.92 -7.24
N PRO A 127 -3.79 20.35 -8.48
CA PRO A 127 -5.16 20.38 -8.98
C PRO A 127 -5.91 19.04 -8.87
N ALA A 128 -5.24 17.92 -9.18
CA ALA A 128 -5.84 16.59 -9.08
C ALA A 128 -6.15 16.17 -7.63
N LEU A 129 -5.30 16.57 -6.67
CA LEU A 129 -5.51 16.28 -5.26
C LEU A 129 -6.59 17.18 -4.65
N VAL A 130 -6.65 18.44 -5.08
CA VAL A 130 -7.74 19.37 -4.72
C VAL A 130 -9.08 18.86 -5.25
N ALA A 131 -9.12 18.35 -6.48
CA ALA A 131 -10.32 17.74 -7.04
C ALA A 131 -10.80 16.54 -6.20
N PHE A 132 -9.88 15.66 -5.79
CA PHE A 132 -10.17 14.54 -4.90
C PHE A 132 -10.73 15.00 -3.55
N TRP A 133 -10.08 15.97 -2.89
CA TRP A 133 -10.54 16.51 -1.62
C TRP A 133 -11.91 17.18 -1.71
N ASN A 134 -12.14 17.99 -2.75
CA ASN A 134 -13.44 18.59 -3.02
C ASN A 134 -14.52 17.53 -3.29
N ALA A 135 -14.19 16.44 -3.96
CA ALA A 135 -15.12 15.34 -4.16
C ALA A 135 -15.54 14.72 -2.82
N PHE A 136 -14.62 14.54 -1.88
CA PHE A 136 -14.94 14.04 -0.53
C PHE A 136 -15.76 15.02 0.31
N LEU A 137 -15.45 16.33 0.24
CA LEU A 137 -16.22 17.37 0.93
C LEU A 137 -17.68 17.43 0.46
N ASN A 138 -17.90 17.27 -0.85
CA ASN A 138 -19.23 17.36 -1.46
C ASN A 138 -19.96 16.02 -1.55
N ASP A 139 -19.31 14.91 -1.20
CA ASP A 139 -19.93 13.60 -1.22
C ASP A 139 -20.89 13.43 -0.04
N SER A 140 -22.15 13.13 -0.33
CA SER A 140 -23.21 12.89 0.65
C SER A 140 -23.60 11.42 0.75
N THR A 141 -22.80 10.51 0.19
CA THR A 141 -23.05 9.07 0.24
C THR A 141 -23.08 8.59 1.69
N ASP A 142 -24.17 7.93 2.07
CA ASP A 142 -24.32 7.25 3.35
C ASP A 142 -23.34 6.08 3.45
N VAL A 143 -22.42 6.10 4.42
CA VAL A 143 -21.35 5.10 4.57
C VAL A 143 -21.89 3.85 5.25
N LYS A 144 -22.70 3.10 4.51
CA LYS A 144 -23.27 1.82 4.93
C LYS A 144 -22.79 0.67 4.07
N ALA A 145 -22.90 -0.55 4.61
CA ALA A 145 -22.56 -1.77 3.90
C ALA A 145 -23.20 -1.83 2.51
N GLY A 146 -22.38 -2.11 1.48
CA GLY A 146 -22.82 -2.24 0.09
C GLY A 146 -22.95 -0.92 -0.67
N ALA A 147 -22.78 0.23 -0.01
CA ALA A 147 -22.77 1.52 -0.69
C ALA A 147 -21.54 1.66 -1.62
N LEU A 148 -21.66 2.52 -2.63
CA LEU A 148 -20.59 2.84 -3.57
C LEU A 148 -20.36 4.34 -3.57
N VAL A 149 -19.17 4.77 -3.14
CA VAL A 149 -18.73 6.16 -3.27
C VAL A 149 -18.08 6.29 -4.65
N GLU A 150 -18.64 7.14 -5.50
CA GLU A 150 -18.13 7.41 -6.83
C GLU A 150 -17.61 8.85 -6.93
N LEU A 151 -16.33 8.99 -7.27
CA LEU A 151 -15.75 10.30 -7.52
C LEU A 151 -16.26 10.86 -8.86
N PRO A 152 -16.35 12.20 -9.01
CA PRO A 152 -16.67 12.84 -10.28
C PRO A 152 -15.73 12.40 -11.41
N ARG A 153 -16.17 12.64 -12.65
CA ARG A 153 -15.36 12.35 -13.85
C ARG A 153 -13.98 13.01 -13.73
N ASP A 154 -12.96 12.29 -14.20
CA ASP A 154 -11.55 12.70 -14.17
C ASP A 154 -10.99 13.02 -12.77
N THR A 155 -11.68 12.58 -11.71
CA THR A 155 -11.22 12.67 -10.33
C THR A 155 -10.85 11.29 -9.81
N TYR A 156 -9.68 11.19 -9.20
CA TYR A 156 -9.10 9.92 -8.76
C TYR A 156 -8.66 9.99 -7.30
N LEU A 157 -8.62 8.84 -6.63
CA LEU A 157 -8.17 8.73 -5.24
C LEU A 157 -6.75 9.30 -5.11
N LEU A 158 -6.54 10.22 -4.16
CA LEU A 158 -5.29 10.98 -3.98
C LEU A 158 -4.78 11.71 -5.23
N GLY A 159 -5.64 11.96 -6.22
CA GLY A 159 -5.25 12.55 -7.51
C GLY A 159 -4.45 11.63 -8.43
N ASP A 160 -4.40 10.31 -8.15
CA ASP A 160 -3.66 9.32 -8.94
C ASP A 160 -4.61 8.35 -9.65
N SER A 161 -4.63 8.41 -10.98
CA SER A 161 -5.48 7.56 -11.83
C SER A 161 -5.30 6.06 -11.61
N THR A 162 -4.13 5.62 -11.14
CA THR A 162 -3.84 4.20 -10.89
C THR A 162 -4.54 3.64 -9.65
N LEU A 163 -4.99 4.52 -8.76
CA LEU A 163 -5.74 4.15 -7.55
C LEU A 163 -7.24 3.97 -7.83
N GLY A 164 -7.74 4.49 -8.94
CA GLY A 164 -9.14 4.44 -9.35
C GLY A 164 -9.98 5.58 -8.76
N SER A 165 -11.29 5.55 -9.06
CA SER A 165 -12.23 6.63 -8.76
C SER A 165 -13.48 6.17 -8.00
N ARG A 166 -13.52 4.93 -7.53
CA ARG A 166 -14.68 4.34 -6.85
C ARG A 166 -14.26 3.57 -5.60
N ILE A 167 -15.07 3.64 -4.54
CA ILE A 167 -14.86 2.91 -3.29
C ILE A 167 -16.14 2.14 -2.94
N TYR A 168 -16.06 0.81 -2.88
CA TYR A 168 -17.12 -0.02 -2.33
C TYR A 168 -17.01 -0.07 -0.80
N ILE A 169 -18.10 0.24 -0.11
CA ILE A 169 -18.17 0.20 1.35
C ILE A 169 -18.45 -1.24 1.79
N ARG A 170 -17.41 -1.90 2.30
CA ARG A 170 -17.52 -3.28 2.81
C ARG A 170 -18.44 -3.35 4.01
N HIS A 171 -19.05 -4.51 4.23
CA HIS A 171 -19.93 -4.76 5.37
C HIS A 171 -19.25 -4.47 6.73
N CYS A 172 -17.96 -4.78 6.86
CA CYS A 172 -17.24 -4.53 8.11
C CYS A 172 -16.81 -3.08 8.32
N TYR A 173 -16.82 -2.20 7.30
CA TYR A 173 -16.25 -0.86 7.44
C TYR A 173 -16.97 0.03 8.46
N PRO A 174 -18.32 0.11 8.49
CA PRO A 174 -19.00 0.98 9.45
C PRO A 174 -18.70 0.58 10.90
N ALA A 175 -18.92 -0.70 11.24
CA ALA A 175 -18.69 -1.22 12.59
C ALA A 175 -17.20 -1.13 13.01
N LEU A 176 -16.27 -1.39 12.08
CA LEU A 176 -14.85 -1.26 12.36
C LEU A 176 -14.45 0.21 12.59
N TRP A 177 -15.06 1.16 11.87
CA TRP A 177 -14.80 2.58 12.06
C TRP A 177 -15.34 3.09 13.40
N GLU A 178 -16.55 2.69 13.79
CA GLU A 178 -17.12 3.00 15.10
C GLU A 178 -16.19 2.53 16.23
N LEU A 179 -15.72 1.28 16.16
CA LEU A 179 -14.76 0.74 17.11
C LEU A 179 -13.42 1.52 17.14
N CYS A 180 -12.93 1.96 15.97
CA CYS A 180 -11.73 2.78 15.90
C CYS A 180 -11.92 4.14 16.58
N LEU A 181 -13.05 4.79 16.35
CA LEU A 181 -13.38 6.06 17.01
C LEU A 181 -13.48 5.90 18.53
N GLU A 182 -14.19 4.88 19.01
CA GLU A 182 -14.30 4.60 20.44
C GLU A 182 -12.91 4.41 21.09
N ARG A 183 -12.03 3.64 20.42
CA ARG A 183 -10.71 3.33 20.98
C ARG A 183 -9.74 4.51 20.94
N ILE A 184 -9.76 5.32 19.87
CA ILE A 184 -8.80 6.43 19.71
C ILE A 184 -9.17 7.64 20.57
N HIS A 185 -10.43 7.74 20.98
CA HIS A 185 -10.95 8.77 21.89
C HIS A 185 -11.18 8.26 23.32
N ASP A 186 -10.71 7.05 23.66
CA ASP A 186 -10.86 6.49 24.99
C ASP A 186 -10.03 7.29 26.02
N GLU A 187 -10.71 8.15 26.77
CA GLU A 187 -10.11 9.01 27.79
C GLU A 187 -9.47 8.23 28.95
N LYS A 188 -9.91 6.98 29.20
CA LYS A 188 -9.40 6.18 30.33
C LYS A 188 -8.02 5.62 30.03
N THR A 189 -7.83 5.10 28.81
CA THR A 189 -6.57 4.50 28.38
C THR A 189 -5.66 5.52 27.70
N ASN A 190 -6.24 6.63 27.22
CA ASN A 190 -5.58 7.72 26.50
C ASN A 190 -4.62 7.17 25.43
N THR A 191 -5.13 6.22 24.63
CA THR A 191 -4.39 5.47 23.61
C THR A 191 -4.66 6.08 22.23
N PRO A 192 -3.87 7.06 21.76
CA PRO A 192 -4.11 7.74 20.48
C PRO A 192 -3.66 6.91 19.26
N HIS A 193 -3.33 5.63 19.45
CA HIS A 193 -2.70 4.81 18.42
C HIS A 193 -3.44 3.50 18.21
N LEU A 194 -3.75 3.22 16.95
CA LEU A 194 -4.43 2.00 16.52
C LEU A 194 -3.64 1.31 15.41
N VAL A 195 -3.62 -0.02 15.45
CA VAL A 195 -3.19 -0.86 14.34
C VAL A 195 -4.36 -1.68 13.86
N ILE A 196 -4.63 -1.64 12.56
CA ILE A 196 -5.63 -2.47 11.90
C ILE A 196 -4.90 -3.50 11.04
N LEU A 197 -4.92 -4.74 11.53
CA LEU A 197 -4.31 -5.90 10.91
C LEU A 197 -5.29 -6.62 9.97
N GLY A 198 -4.75 -7.41 9.05
CA GLY A 198 -5.57 -8.31 8.22
C GLY A 198 -4.82 -8.81 7.00
N ASN A 199 -5.34 -9.85 6.35
CA ASN A 199 -4.71 -10.43 5.16
C ASN A 199 -4.47 -9.38 4.04
N PRO A 200 -3.36 -9.47 3.29
CA PRO A 200 -3.12 -8.63 2.12
C PRO A 200 -4.25 -8.75 1.09
N GLY A 201 -4.75 -7.63 0.55
CA GLY A 201 -5.74 -7.65 -0.54
C GLY A 201 -7.21 -7.72 -0.12
N ILE A 202 -7.52 -7.54 1.17
CA ILE A 202 -8.90 -7.47 1.69
C ILE A 202 -9.48 -6.05 1.70
N GLY A 203 -8.75 -5.03 1.26
CA GLY A 203 -9.27 -3.64 1.16
C GLY A 203 -8.92 -2.70 2.32
N LYS A 204 -7.85 -2.94 3.09
CA LYS A 204 -7.40 -1.99 4.14
C LYS A 204 -7.09 -0.59 3.60
N THR A 205 -6.39 -0.50 2.45
CA THR A 205 -6.12 0.79 1.78
C THR A 205 -7.40 1.58 1.48
N PHE A 206 -8.44 0.90 0.95
CA PHE A 206 -9.74 1.51 0.70
C PHE A 206 -10.44 1.93 1.99
N PHE A 207 -10.30 1.15 3.07
CA PHE A 207 -10.79 1.58 4.38
C PHE A 207 -10.10 2.86 4.84
N GLY A 208 -8.79 3.00 4.59
CA GLY A 208 -8.07 4.26 4.83
C GLY A 208 -8.68 5.45 4.10
N TYR A 209 -9.12 5.27 2.85
CA TYR A 209 -9.84 6.33 2.12
C TYR A 209 -11.23 6.61 2.70
N VAL A 210 -11.94 5.58 3.19
CA VAL A 210 -13.22 5.77 3.91
C VAL A 210 -13.03 6.54 5.22
N ILE A 211 -11.94 6.27 5.96
CA ILE A 211 -11.58 7.06 7.15
C ILE A 211 -11.33 8.52 6.76
N VAL A 212 -10.53 8.77 5.71
CA VAL A 212 -10.30 10.13 5.19
C VAL A 212 -11.62 10.80 4.81
N LEU A 213 -12.55 10.08 4.17
CA LEU A 213 -13.88 10.61 3.83
C LEU A 213 -14.65 11.06 5.08
N HIS A 214 -14.72 10.24 6.13
CA HIS A 214 -15.37 10.62 7.38
C HIS A 214 -14.73 11.86 8.00
N LEU A 215 -13.41 11.89 8.10
CA LEU A 215 -12.66 12.95 8.75
C LEU A 215 -12.73 14.28 7.98
N VAL A 216 -12.68 14.23 6.64
CA VAL A 216 -12.85 15.41 5.80
C VAL A 216 -14.26 16.00 5.95
N ARG A 217 -15.30 15.16 6.04
CA ARG A 217 -16.68 15.61 6.27
C ARG A 217 -16.89 16.26 7.64
N THR A 218 -16.09 15.88 8.65
CA THR A 218 -16.10 16.51 9.98
C THR A 218 -15.07 17.64 10.11
N ASN A 219 -14.46 18.07 9.00
CA ASN A 219 -13.48 19.15 8.94
C ASN A 219 -12.23 18.92 9.83
N GLU A 220 -11.83 17.66 9.98
CA GLU A 220 -10.63 17.27 10.72
C GLU A 220 -9.37 17.45 9.88
N THR A 221 -8.23 17.71 10.53
CA THR A 221 -6.94 17.75 9.85
C THR A 221 -6.39 16.33 9.72
N VAL A 222 -6.11 15.91 8.48
CA VAL A 222 -5.66 14.55 8.16
C VAL A 222 -4.32 14.59 7.43
N VAL A 223 -3.37 13.80 7.91
CA VAL A 223 -2.17 13.43 7.15
C VAL A 223 -2.29 11.97 6.78
N TYR A 224 -2.38 11.68 5.48
CA TYR A 224 -2.39 10.33 4.94
C TYR A 224 -1.00 9.98 4.41
N GLU A 225 -0.38 8.92 4.91
CA GLU A 225 0.90 8.42 4.41
C GLU A 225 0.74 7.11 3.65
N SER A 226 1.16 7.13 2.38
CA SER A 226 1.14 5.95 1.53
C SER A 226 2.54 5.34 1.44
N GLY A 227 2.71 4.14 1.98
CA GLY A 227 3.94 3.35 1.80
C GLY A 227 4.19 2.96 0.33
N GLY A 228 3.11 2.79 -0.45
CA GLY A 228 3.20 2.46 -1.87
C GLY A 228 3.69 3.62 -2.73
N LEU A 229 3.20 4.84 -2.46
CA LEU A 229 3.61 6.04 -3.19
C LEU A 229 4.84 6.73 -2.58
N LYS A 230 5.25 6.34 -1.36
CA LYS A 230 6.30 6.98 -0.56
C LYS A 230 6.05 8.49 -0.38
N LYS A 231 4.80 8.85 -0.12
CA LYS A 231 4.35 10.24 0.00
C LYS A 231 3.41 10.42 1.19
N ARG A 232 3.39 11.64 1.71
CA ARG A 232 2.36 12.14 2.62
C ARG A 232 1.42 13.09 1.88
N PHE A 233 0.16 13.06 2.25
CA PHE A 233 -0.91 13.92 1.76
C PHE A 233 -1.56 14.61 2.95
N LEU A 234 -1.54 15.93 2.97
CA LEU A 234 -2.19 16.76 3.98
C LEU A 234 -3.54 17.22 3.42
N PHE A 235 -4.60 16.96 4.19
CA PHE A 235 -5.94 17.50 3.98
C PHE A 235 -6.32 18.31 5.22
N ALA A 236 -6.46 19.62 5.06
CA ALA A 236 -6.91 20.55 6.08
C ALA A 236 -7.90 21.55 5.49
N HIS A 237 -8.63 22.27 6.34
CA HIS A 237 -9.75 23.15 5.92
C HIS A 237 -9.43 24.08 4.74
N ASN A 238 -8.24 24.70 4.73
CA ASN A 238 -7.84 25.68 3.71
C ASN A 238 -6.66 25.22 2.84
N VAL A 239 -6.16 24.00 3.05
CA VAL A 239 -4.91 23.56 2.46
C VAL A 239 -5.00 22.08 2.11
N VAL A 240 -4.65 21.80 0.86
CA VAL A 240 -4.35 20.45 0.40
C VAL A 240 -2.91 20.43 -0.07
N ALA A 241 -2.10 19.51 0.42
CA ALA A 241 -0.70 19.43 0.02
C ALA A 241 -0.25 17.97 -0.09
N GLN A 242 0.79 17.73 -0.91
CA GLN A 242 1.54 16.48 -0.89
C GLN A 242 3.01 16.77 -0.65
N GLY A 243 3.71 15.80 -0.05
CA GLY A 243 5.13 15.88 0.23
C GLY A 243 5.76 14.50 0.38
N SER A 244 7.04 14.48 0.69
CA SER A 244 7.80 13.30 1.08
C SER A 244 7.32 12.73 2.43
N GLN A 245 7.90 11.61 2.84
CA GLN A 245 7.66 11.03 4.17
C GLN A 245 8.34 11.80 5.31
N GLU A 246 9.13 12.83 5.01
CA GLU A 246 9.74 13.72 6.01
C GLU A 246 8.96 15.04 6.17
N ASP A 247 7.98 15.30 5.28
CA ASP A 247 7.18 16.52 5.33
C ASP A 247 6.03 16.41 6.35
N PHE A 248 5.49 17.57 6.73
CA PHE A 248 4.35 17.75 7.66
C PHE A 248 4.58 17.32 9.11
N VAL A 249 5.83 17.11 9.55
CA VAL A 249 6.15 16.71 10.94
C VAL A 249 5.49 17.62 11.99
N ARG A 250 5.55 18.95 11.82
CA ARG A 250 4.92 19.90 12.77
C ARG A 250 3.40 19.77 12.90
N ILE A 251 2.74 19.23 11.86
CA ILE A 251 1.29 18.94 11.87
C ILE A 251 1.01 17.62 12.57
N LEU A 252 1.88 16.64 12.37
CA LEU A 252 1.85 15.37 13.09
C LEU A 252 2.17 15.55 14.57
N ASP A 253 2.91 16.59 14.95
CA ASP A 253 3.13 16.98 16.35
C ASP A 253 1.87 17.50 17.06
N GLN A 254 0.78 17.75 16.32
CA GLN A 254 -0.49 18.17 16.93
C GLN A 254 -1.35 16.96 17.33
N PRO A 255 -1.81 16.85 18.59
CA PRO A 255 -2.66 15.75 19.04
C PRO A 255 -4.07 15.80 18.43
N THR A 256 -4.46 16.92 17.83
CA THR A 256 -5.75 17.06 17.13
C THR A 256 -5.72 16.40 15.75
N THR A 257 -4.56 16.30 15.11
CA THR A 257 -4.36 15.71 13.77
C THR A 257 -4.62 14.21 13.77
N TYR A 258 -5.28 13.73 12.72
CA TYR A 258 -5.34 12.31 12.40
C TYR A 258 -4.23 11.93 11.42
N TYR A 259 -3.46 10.91 11.77
CA TYR A 259 -2.38 10.38 10.96
C TYR A 259 -2.75 8.96 10.48
N ILE A 260 -3.14 8.84 9.22
CA ILE A 260 -3.55 7.57 8.60
C ILE A 260 -2.36 7.01 7.83
N VAL A 261 -1.89 5.83 8.21
CA VAL A 261 -0.64 5.25 7.69
C VAL A 261 -0.95 3.95 6.96
N ASP A 262 -0.72 3.89 5.65
CA ASP A 262 -0.99 2.69 4.85
C ASP A 262 0.31 1.96 4.47
N ALA A 263 0.46 0.76 5.00
CA ALA A 263 1.48 -0.22 4.65
C ALA A 263 2.95 0.24 4.81
N VAL A 264 3.22 1.21 5.67
CA VAL A 264 4.58 1.64 6.05
C VAL A 264 4.72 1.72 7.57
N LYS A 265 5.96 1.53 8.06
CA LYS A 265 6.26 1.65 9.49
C LYS A 265 6.11 3.13 9.90
N PRO A 266 5.17 3.46 10.79
CA PRO A 266 4.99 4.83 11.24
C PRO A 266 6.15 5.25 12.14
N ALA A 267 6.55 6.52 12.04
CA ALA A 267 7.26 7.19 13.11
C ALA A 267 6.28 7.53 14.25
N TYR A 268 6.80 7.71 15.46
CA TYR A 268 5.98 8.10 16.60
C TYR A 268 5.70 9.62 16.55
N TYR A 269 4.42 9.99 16.65
CA TYR A 269 3.97 11.37 16.75
C TYR A 269 2.81 11.48 17.76
N PRO A 270 2.62 12.63 18.42
CA PRO A 270 1.45 12.92 19.26
C PRO A 270 0.09 12.78 18.56
N ALA A 271 0.03 12.89 17.22
CA ALA A 271 -1.18 12.72 16.44
C ALA A 271 -1.91 11.38 16.67
N LYS A 272 -3.23 11.42 16.48
CA LYS A 272 -4.11 10.24 16.48
C LYS A 272 -3.76 9.34 15.31
N THR A 273 -3.01 8.28 15.54
CA THR A 273 -2.37 7.48 14.49
C THR A 273 -3.14 6.19 14.25
N ILE A 274 -3.53 5.93 13.01
CA ILE A 274 -4.20 4.70 12.58
C ILE A 274 -3.34 4.02 11.51
N LEU A 275 -2.68 2.93 11.88
CA LEU A 275 -1.85 2.12 10.99
C LEU A 275 -2.67 1.01 10.34
N LEU A 276 -2.75 1.02 9.01
CA LEU A 276 -3.37 -0.01 8.19
C LEU A 276 -2.26 -0.91 7.62
N THR A 277 -2.18 -2.18 8.05
CA THR A 277 -1.11 -3.05 7.56
C THR A 277 -1.47 -4.53 7.57
N SER A 278 -0.83 -5.29 6.67
CA SER A 278 -0.74 -6.74 6.84
C SER A 278 0.06 -7.07 8.10
N PRO A 279 -0.09 -8.27 8.69
CA PRO A 279 0.62 -8.68 9.92
C PRO A 279 2.12 -8.97 9.69
N ARG A 280 2.80 -8.09 8.96
CA ARG A 280 4.24 -8.08 8.79
C ARG A 280 4.85 -7.45 10.03
N ARG A 281 5.45 -8.28 10.88
CA ARG A 281 6.01 -7.88 12.18
C ARG A 281 6.91 -6.64 12.09
N SER A 282 7.73 -6.53 11.05
CA SER A 282 8.65 -5.39 10.83
C SER A 282 7.96 -4.02 10.72
N ILE A 283 6.68 -3.99 10.38
CA ILE A 283 5.90 -2.75 10.20
C ILE A 283 5.20 -2.36 11.50
N TRP A 284 4.46 -3.27 12.12
CA TRP A 284 3.54 -2.95 13.21
C TRP A 284 4.09 -3.23 14.61
N TYR A 285 5.00 -4.19 14.77
CA TYR A 285 5.33 -4.75 16.08
C TYR A 285 5.94 -3.73 17.03
N GLU A 286 6.91 -2.95 16.57
CA GLU A 286 7.52 -1.91 17.41
C GLU A 286 6.53 -0.77 17.70
N PHE A 287 5.67 -0.43 16.75
CA PHE A 287 4.63 0.58 16.95
C PHE A 287 3.60 0.11 18.00
N ASN A 288 3.22 -1.16 17.98
CA ASN A 288 2.26 -1.73 18.94
C ASN A 288 2.82 -1.90 20.37
N LYS A 289 4.14 -1.73 20.57
CA LYS A 289 4.72 -1.64 21.92
C LYS A 289 4.50 -0.28 22.58
N THR A 290 4.04 0.71 21.83
CA THR A 290 3.61 2.02 22.38
C THR A 290 2.23 1.88 23.03
N ASN A 291 1.64 2.98 23.52
CA ASN A 291 0.25 2.97 23.98
C ASN A 291 -0.69 2.83 22.77
N CYS A 292 -0.86 1.59 22.29
CA CYS A 292 -1.50 1.25 21.03
C CYS A 292 -2.44 0.06 21.18
N ARG A 293 -3.59 0.10 20.49
CA ARG A 293 -4.56 -1.00 20.42
C ARG A 293 -4.59 -1.63 19.04
N SER A 294 -4.86 -2.93 18.97
CA SER A 294 -4.96 -3.67 17.71
C SER A 294 -6.41 -4.05 17.39
N CYS A 295 -6.80 -3.85 16.14
CA CYS A 295 -8.05 -4.33 15.55
C CYS A 295 -7.72 -5.23 14.36
N TYR A 296 -8.63 -6.14 14.02
CA TYR A 296 -8.45 -7.07 12.91
C TYR A 296 -9.57 -6.90 11.89
N MET A 297 -9.22 -6.82 10.61
CA MET A 297 -10.18 -6.71 9.52
C MET A 297 -10.45 -8.10 8.92
N PRO A 298 -11.71 -8.56 8.85
CA PRO A 298 -12.04 -9.87 8.30
C PRO A 298 -11.85 -9.92 6.78
N VAL A 299 -11.67 -11.15 6.27
CA VAL A 299 -11.78 -11.46 4.84
C VAL A 299 -13.21 -11.23 4.34
N TRP A 300 -13.42 -11.19 3.03
CA TRP A 300 -14.74 -10.95 2.44
C TRP A 300 -15.61 -12.20 2.51
N SER A 301 -16.91 -12.01 2.78
CA SER A 301 -17.93 -13.03 2.53
C SER A 301 -18.19 -13.19 1.02
N LEU A 302 -18.73 -14.34 0.61
CA LEU A 302 -19.12 -14.54 -0.80
C LEU A 302 -20.20 -13.53 -1.21
N LYS A 303 -21.17 -13.28 -0.32
CA LYS A 303 -22.24 -12.28 -0.53
C LYS A 303 -21.66 -10.89 -0.82
N GLU A 304 -20.72 -10.41 0.00
CA GLU A 304 -20.04 -9.12 -0.23
C GLU A 304 -19.27 -9.09 -1.55
N ILE A 305 -18.59 -10.19 -1.92
CA ILE A 305 -17.85 -10.29 -3.18
C ILE A 305 -18.78 -10.17 -4.37
N LEU A 306 -19.93 -10.85 -4.35
CA LEU A 306 -20.89 -10.84 -5.46
C LEU A 306 -21.53 -9.46 -5.63
N GLN A 307 -21.89 -8.81 -4.53
CA GLN A 307 -22.39 -7.42 -4.55
C GLN A 307 -21.34 -6.45 -5.11
N CYS A 308 -20.10 -6.54 -4.64
CA CYS A 308 -19.01 -5.71 -5.17
C CYS A 308 -18.73 -5.99 -6.65
N ARG A 309 -18.85 -7.27 -7.08
CA ARG A 309 -18.72 -7.64 -8.49
C ARG A 309 -19.77 -6.96 -9.35
N GLU A 310 -21.03 -6.96 -8.94
CA GLU A 310 -22.11 -6.33 -9.71
C GLU A 310 -21.87 -4.83 -9.91
N LEU A 311 -21.35 -4.16 -8.89
CA LEU A 311 -21.13 -2.71 -8.88
C LEU A 311 -19.83 -2.26 -9.55
N MET A 312 -18.74 -3.02 -9.38
CA MET A 312 -17.38 -2.60 -9.77
C MET A 312 -16.71 -3.49 -10.83
N TYR A 313 -17.18 -4.72 -11.00
CA TYR A 313 -16.58 -5.74 -11.89
C TYR A 313 -17.65 -6.43 -12.74
N SER A 314 -18.62 -5.67 -13.25
CA SER A 314 -19.79 -6.17 -13.99
C SER A 314 -19.41 -7.07 -15.19
N ASP A 315 -18.23 -6.85 -15.76
CA ASP A 315 -17.72 -7.58 -16.92
C ASP A 315 -17.05 -8.91 -16.54
N THR A 316 -16.79 -9.15 -15.25
CA THR A 316 -16.20 -10.40 -14.78
C THR A 316 -17.29 -11.45 -14.58
N PRO A 317 -17.27 -12.61 -15.26
CA PRO A 317 -18.33 -13.61 -15.12
C PRO A 317 -18.45 -14.15 -13.69
N MET A 318 -19.68 -14.31 -13.19
CA MET A 318 -19.96 -14.81 -11.84
C MET A 318 -19.27 -16.16 -11.57
N ALA A 319 -19.33 -17.09 -12.53
CA ALA A 319 -18.69 -18.40 -12.42
C ALA A 319 -17.16 -18.31 -12.21
N VAL A 320 -16.50 -17.32 -12.83
CA VAL A 320 -15.06 -17.07 -12.62
C VAL A 320 -14.81 -16.60 -11.20
N VAL A 321 -15.61 -15.65 -10.71
CA VAL A 321 -15.52 -15.12 -9.34
C VAL A 321 -15.74 -16.22 -8.31
N GLN A 322 -16.79 -17.03 -8.45
CA GLN A 322 -17.07 -18.17 -7.56
C GLN A 322 -15.94 -19.19 -7.58
N LYS A 323 -15.37 -19.51 -8.76
CA LYS A 323 -14.20 -20.38 -8.88
C LYS A 323 -12.98 -19.80 -8.16
N CYS A 324 -12.72 -18.51 -8.31
CA CYS A 324 -11.64 -17.85 -7.60
C CYS A 324 -11.89 -17.80 -6.09
N PHE A 325 -13.12 -17.56 -5.62
CA PHE A 325 -13.48 -17.57 -4.20
C PHE A 325 -13.28 -18.96 -3.59
N ARG A 326 -13.70 -20.03 -4.26
CA ARG A 326 -13.44 -21.42 -3.80
C ARG A 326 -11.96 -21.72 -3.64
N ARG A 327 -11.08 -21.09 -4.43
CA ARG A 327 -9.62 -21.30 -4.36
C ARG A 327 -8.96 -20.38 -3.33
N TRP A 328 -9.22 -19.08 -3.42
CA TRP A 328 -8.54 -18.02 -2.67
C TRP A 328 -9.29 -17.54 -1.43
N GLY A 329 -10.44 -18.12 -1.10
CA GLY A 329 -11.33 -17.62 -0.05
C GLY A 329 -11.76 -16.18 -0.28
N GLY A 330 -11.96 -15.43 0.81
CA GLY A 330 -12.40 -14.04 0.80
C GLY A 330 -11.35 -12.98 0.47
N ILE A 331 -10.31 -13.28 -0.32
CA ILE A 331 -9.29 -12.29 -0.70
C ILE A 331 -9.69 -11.59 -2.00
N ALA A 332 -10.42 -10.47 -1.87
CA ALA A 332 -10.96 -9.70 -3.00
C ALA A 332 -9.95 -9.39 -4.12
N ARG A 333 -8.67 -9.13 -3.78
CA ARG A 333 -7.60 -8.93 -4.79
C ARG A 333 -7.51 -10.07 -5.80
N TYR A 334 -7.56 -11.33 -5.37
CA TYR A 334 -7.46 -12.49 -6.25
C TYR A 334 -8.81 -12.96 -6.79
N VAL A 335 -9.88 -12.66 -6.07
CA VAL A 335 -11.25 -13.06 -6.44
C VAL A 335 -11.89 -12.11 -7.45
N LEU A 336 -11.56 -10.82 -7.42
CA LEU A 336 -12.11 -9.79 -8.29
C LEU A 336 -11.02 -9.24 -9.23
N ARG A 337 -10.11 -8.41 -8.71
CA ARG A 337 -9.12 -7.67 -9.52
C ARG A 337 -8.23 -8.56 -10.39
N PHE A 338 -7.81 -9.71 -9.87
CA PHE A 338 -6.94 -10.65 -10.58
C PHE A 338 -7.63 -11.96 -10.97
N SER A 339 -8.96 -11.99 -10.95
CA SER A 339 -9.77 -13.17 -11.27
C SER A 339 -9.37 -13.84 -12.59
N GLN A 340 -9.08 -13.03 -13.61
CA GLN A 340 -8.73 -13.48 -14.97
C GLN A 340 -7.22 -13.33 -15.29
N VAL A 341 -6.39 -12.95 -14.31
CA VAL A 341 -4.94 -12.74 -14.53
C VAL A 341 -4.18 -14.02 -14.20
N ARG A 342 -3.85 -14.82 -15.23
CA ARG A 342 -3.23 -16.15 -15.09
C ARG A 342 -2.01 -16.19 -14.16
N ASN A 343 -1.05 -15.28 -14.33
CA ASN A 343 0.18 -15.26 -13.52
C ASN A 343 -0.09 -14.98 -12.04
N GLN A 344 -1.13 -14.20 -11.72
CA GLN A 344 -1.56 -13.94 -10.35
C GLN A 344 -2.28 -15.17 -9.78
N GLN A 345 -3.12 -15.83 -10.58
CA GLN A 345 -3.81 -17.06 -10.16
C GLN A 345 -2.83 -18.21 -9.85
N LEU A 346 -1.72 -18.31 -10.59
CA LEU A 346 -0.65 -19.31 -10.37
C LEU A 346 0.13 -19.14 -9.06
N LEU A 347 0.00 -17.98 -8.40
CA LEU A 347 0.67 -17.73 -7.13
C LEU A 347 0.16 -18.63 -5.99
N LEU A 348 -1.06 -19.17 -6.10
CA LEU A 348 -1.61 -20.12 -5.14
C LEU A 348 -0.95 -21.48 -5.30
N GLU A 349 -0.87 -22.01 -6.52
CA GLU A 349 -0.16 -23.26 -6.83
C GLU A 349 1.28 -23.21 -6.33
N LYS A 350 2.01 -22.15 -6.67
CA LYS A 350 3.39 -21.95 -6.22
C LYS A 350 3.52 -21.93 -4.69
N ALA A 351 2.52 -21.39 -3.99
CA ALA A 351 2.53 -21.40 -2.53
C ALA A 351 2.30 -22.82 -1.99
N MET A 352 1.32 -23.54 -2.53
CA MET A 352 1.05 -24.95 -2.16
C MET A 352 2.26 -25.86 -2.45
N ASP A 353 3.03 -25.57 -3.49
CA ASP A 353 4.18 -26.37 -3.92
C ASP A 353 5.39 -26.30 -3.00
N ILE A 354 5.47 -25.35 -2.07
CA ILE A 354 6.59 -25.22 -1.14
C ILE A 354 6.24 -25.58 0.30
N VAL A 355 4.96 -25.86 0.58
CA VAL A 355 4.49 -26.17 1.94
C VAL A 355 5.00 -27.51 2.43
N ASP A 356 5.43 -27.51 3.69
CA ASP A 356 5.51 -28.68 4.57
C ASP A 356 5.11 -28.35 6.02
N LEU A 357 5.16 -29.35 6.91
CA LEU A 357 4.75 -29.19 8.31
C LEU A 357 5.59 -28.16 9.06
N ASP A 358 6.92 -28.17 8.86
CA ASP A 358 7.81 -27.24 9.57
C ASP A 358 7.54 -25.81 9.11
N TRP A 359 7.25 -25.63 7.82
CA TRP A 359 6.80 -24.36 7.27
C TRP A 359 5.45 -23.91 7.85
N LEU A 360 4.46 -24.80 7.98
CA LEU A 360 3.15 -24.44 8.56
C LEU A 360 3.28 -24.04 10.03
N VAL A 361 4.10 -24.76 10.81
CA VAL A 361 4.36 -24.41 12.22
C VAL A 361 5.01 -23.04 12.33
N LYS A 362 6.00 -22.73 11.48
CA LYS A 362 6.60 -21.39 11.40
C LYS A 362 5.58 -20.33 10.99
N ALA A 363 4.69 -20.65 10.05
CA ALA A 363 3.69 -19.73 9.54
C ALA A 363 2.58 -19.40 10.55
N CYS A 364 2.26 -20.33 11.45
CA CYS A 364 1.40 -20.09 12.62
C CYS A 364 2.16 -19.37 13.77
N GLY A 365 3.48 -19.27 13.68
CA GLY A 365 4.36 -18.60 14.64
C GLY A 365 4.84 -17.22 14.17
N GLN A 366 5.99 -16.79 14.71
CA GLN A 366 6.60 -15.50 14.39
C GLN A 366 7.11 -15.48 12.94
N LEU A 367 6.37 -14.80 12.06
CA LEU A 367 6.73 -14.68 10.65
C LEU A 367 7.79 -13.60 10.39
N ASP A 368 8.85 -13.96 9.67
CA ASP A 368 9.72 -13.04 8.93
C ASP A 368 9.02 -12.54 7.64
N ALA A 369 9.48 -11.41 7.10
CA ALA A 369 8.76 -10.65 6.06
C ALA A 369 8.51 -11.41 4.73
N ASN A 370 9.38 -12.35 4.35
CA ASN A 370 9.23 -13.16 3.13
C ASN A 370 8.28 -14.35 3.33
N ASP A 371 8.36 -15.03 4.48
CA ASP A 371 7.47 -16.16 4.81
C ASP A 371 6.02 -15.69 4.97
N ALA A 372 5.82 -14.46 5.44
CA ALA A 372 4.50 -13.85 5.58
C ALA A 372 3.75 -13.76 4.24
N GLN A 373 4.43 -13.45 3.13
CA GLN A 373 3.73 -13.27 1.85
C GLN A 373 3.17 -14.57 1.28
N VAL A 374 3.88 -15.68 1.46
CA VAL A 374 3.44 -16.99 1.00
C VAL A 374 2.41 -17.56 1.98
N SER A 375 2.62 -17.41 3.30
CA SER A 375 1.68 -17.84 4.33
C SER A 375 0.31 -17.20 4.15
N HIS A 376 0.23 -15.90 3.89
CA HIS A 376 -1.06 -15.23 3.71
C HIS A 376 -1.86 -15.63 2.47
N ARG A 377 -1.26 -16.38 1.52
CA ARG A 377 -2.00 -16.96 0.39
C ARG A 377 -2.71 -18.27 0.77
N LEU A 378 -2.19 -18.95 1.78
CA LEU A 378 -2.67 -20.26 2.21
C LEU A 378 -3.42 -20.21 3.54
N LEU A 379 -3.12 -19.20 4.36
CA LEU A 379 -3.59 -19.04 5.72
C LEU A 379 -4.23 -17.66 5.89
N HIS A 380 -5.46 -17.65 6.40
CA HIS A 380 -6.26 -16.45 6.63
C HIS A 380 -6.53 -16.24 8.11
N TYR A 381 -6.70 -14.97 8.49
CA TYR A 381 -7.30 -14.62 9.77
C TYR A 381 -8.81 -14.77 9.70
N ARG A 382 -9.34 -15.59 10.61
CA ARG A 382 -10.70 -15.46 11.09
C ARG A 382 -10.67 -14.49 12.25
N VAL A 383 -11.67 -13.62 12.29
CA VAL A 383 -11.71 -12.48 13.20
C VAL A 383 -13.01 -12.56 13.98
N SER A 384 -12.96 -12.27 15.28
CA SER A 384 -14.14 -12.19 16.14
C SER A 384 -15.12 -11.11 15.63
N LYS A 385 -16.40 -11.23 16.00
CA LYS A 385 -17.40 -10.18 15.71
C LYS A 385 -17.01 -8.82 16.32
N ALA A 386 -16.20 -8.82 17.39
CA ALA A 386 -15.68 -7.64 18.07
C ALA A 386 -14.39 -7.06 17.46
N PHE A 387 -13.85 -7.66 16.40
CA PHE A 387 -12.62 -7.24 15.71
C PHE A 387 -11.36 -7.17 16.60
N ASP A 388 -11.36 -7.83 17.76
CA ASP A 388 -10.31 -7.72 18.78
C ASP A 388 -9.39 -8.94 18.88
N SER A 389 -9.78 -10.04 18.24
CA SER A 389 -9.07 -11.31 18.28
C SER A 389 -9.18 -12.04 16.95
N GLU A 390 -8.15 -12.84 16.69
CA GLU A 390 -7.98 -13.59 15.47
C GLU A 390 -7.49 -15.01 15.72
N TYR A 391 -7.81 -15.90 14.78
CA TYR A 391 -7.16 -17.20 14.67
C TYR A 391 -6.89 -17.54 13.21
N ILE A 392 -5.92 -18.42 12.99
CA ILE A 392 -5.44 -18.76 11.65
C ILE A 392 -6.16 -20.02 11.15
N VAL A 393 -6.73 -19.92 9.94
CA VAL A 393 -7.35 -21.02 9.20
C VAL A 393 -6.75 -21.15 7.81
N PHE A 394 -6.98 -22.26 7.11
CA PHE A 394 -6.67 -22.33 5.69
C PHE A 394 -7.53 -21.36 4.88
N ALA A 395 -6.98 -20.88 3.76
CA ALA A 395 -7.61 -19.91 2.90
C ALA A 395 -8.98 -20.35 2.37
N SER A 396 -9.11 -21.66 2.11
CA SER A 396 -10.30 -22.32 1.62
C SER A 396 -10.19 -23.83 1.87
N GLN A 397 -11.32 -24.55 1.79
CA GLN A 397 -11.33 -26.02 1.84
C GLN A 397 -10.49 -26.65 0.72
N TYR A 398 -10.47 -26.02 -0.47
CA TYR A 398 -9.60 -26.43 -1.58
C TYR A 398 -8.12 -26.42 -1.16
N VAL A 399 -7.67 -25.33 -0.52
CA VAL A 399 -6.28 -25.20 -0.05
C VAL A 399 -5.99 -26.20 1.06
N GLN A 400 -6.89 -26.36 2.03
CA GLN A 400 -6.76 -27.35 3.10
C GLN A 400 -6.56 -28.76 2.54
N GLN A 401 -7.41 -29.18 1.60
CA GLN A 401 -7.32 -30.50 0.99
C GLN A 401 -6.05 -30.67 0.14
N ALA A 402 -5.67 -29.65 -0.64
CA ALA A 402 -4.46 -29.68 -1.45
C ALA A 402 -3.19 -29.77 -0.59
N VAL A 403 -3.11 -28.97 0.47
CA VAL A 403 -2.01 -29.00 1.44
C VAL A 403 -1.98 -30.36 2.16
N TYR A 404 -3.11 -30.84 2.67
CA TYR A 404 -3.20 -32.15 3.33
C TYR A 404 -2.69 -33.27 2.42
N ASN A 405 -3.21 -33.35 1.19
CA ASN A 405 -2.84 -34.38 0.21
C ASN A 405 -1.33 -34.36 -0.09
N ARG A 406 -0.75 -33.16 -0.18
CA ARG A 406 0.68 -32.98 -0.38
C ARG A 406 1.48 -33.49 0.83
N LEU A 407 1.13 -33.07 2.03
CA LEU A 407 1.79 -33.50 3.27
C LEU A 407 1.72 -35.02 3.43
N TYR A 408 0.56 -35.62 3.16
CA TYR A 408 0.34 -37.06 3.22
C TYR A 408 1.24 -37.82 2.24
N LYS A 409 1.36 -37.33 1.00
CA LYS A 409 2.25 -37.93 -0.02
C LYS A 409 3.72 -37.75 0.32
N LYS A 410 4.11 -36.61 0.92
CA LYS A 410 5.50 -36.29 1.27
C LYS A 410 5.99 -37.12 2.45
N ASP A 411 5.25 -37.12 3.56
CA ASP A 411 5.58 -37.88 4.77
C ASP A 411 4.33 -38.15 5.61
N LYS A 412 3.63 -39.23 5.26
CA LYS A 412 2.44 -39.69 5.99
C LYS A 412 2.69 -39.89 7.48
N ARG A 413 3.84 -40.47 7.85
CA ARG A 413 4.14 -40.80 9.24
C ARG A 413 4.28 -39.51 10.06
N LYS A 414 5.08 -38.56 9.59
CA LYS A 414 5.27 -37.26 10.27
C LYS A 414 3.96 -36.48 10.37
N LEU A 415 3.09 -36.53 9.35
CA LEU A 415 1.77 -35.90 9.39
C LEU A 415 0.86 -36.51 10.46
N LEU A 416 0.77 -37.84 10.53
CA LEU A 416 -0.07 -38.51 11.53
C LEU A 416 0.48 -38.33 12.94
N GLU A 417 1.81 -38.37 13.10
CA GLU A 417 2.47 -38.03 14.37
C GLU A 417 2.19 -36.59 14.77
N PHE A 418 2.22 -35.62 13.84
CA PHE A 418 1.86 -34.23 14.13
C PHE A 418 0.41 -34.12 14.60
N ILE A 419 -0.53 -34.75 13.89
CA ILE A 419 -1.96 -34.74 14.25
C ILE A 419 -2.19 -35.37 15.63
N ALA A 420 -1.48 -36.46 15.95
CA ALA A 420 -1.63 -37.18 17.21
C ALA A 420 -0.91 -36.52 18.40
N ALA A 421 0.30 -35.96 18.18
CA ALA A 421 1.19 -35.47 19.24
C ALA A 421 0.97 -34.00 19.60
N SER A 422 0.29 -33.22 18.76
CA SER A 422 0.02 -31.81 19.04
C SER A 422 -1.21 -31.59 19.95
N ASP A 423 -1.75 -32.65 20.55
CA ASP A 423 -2.80 -32.54 21.57
C ASP A 423 -2.27 -31.74 22.78
N GLY A 424 -2.95 -30.66 23.15
CA GLY A 424 -2.52 -29.73 24.22
C GLY A 424 -1.65 -28.52 23.82
N PHE A 425 -1.18 -28.38 22.58
CA PHE A 425 -0.47 -27.14 22.13
C PHE A 425 -1.45 -26.12 21.52
N GLY A 426 -1.91 -25.17 22.33
CA GLY A 426 -2.96 -24.20 21.96
C GLY A 426 -2.68 -23.42 20.66
N ALA A 427 -1.43 -23.01 20.42
CA ALA A 427 -1.06 -22.25 19.22
C ALA A 427 -1.20 -23.03 17.89
N LEU A 428 -1.24 -24.37 17.94
CA LEU A 428 -1.38 -25.23 16.77
C LEU A 428 -2.73 -25.97 16.74
N ALA A 429 -3.59 -25.76 17.74
CA ALA A 429 -4.84 -26.51 17.89
C ALA A 429 -5.76 -26.36 16.67
N VAL A 430 -5.89 -25.15 16.14
CA VAL A 430 -6.73 -24.87 14.96
C VAL A 430 -6.14 -25.52 13.70
N LEU A 431 -4.83 -25.36 13.46
CA LEU A 431 -4.15 -25.99 12.32
C LEU A 431 -4.25 -27.52 12.39
N ARG A 432 -4.05 -28.10 13.58
CA ARG A 432 -4.22 -29.52 13.84
C ARG A 432 -5.65 -29.96 13.51
N GLY A 433 -6.65 -29.21 13.97
CA GLY A 433 -8.07 -29.47 13.68
C GLY A 433 -8.34 -29.58 12.17
N HIS A 434 -7.86 -28.62 11.39
CA HIS A 434 -8.04 -28.65 9.93
C HIS A 434 -7.28 -29.81 9.24
N LEU A 435 -6.06 -30.13 9.69
CA LEU A 435 -5.33 -31.27 9.15
C LEU A 435 -5.98 -32.61 9.54
N PHE A 436 -6.54 -32.70 10.74
CA PHE A 436 -7.32 -33.85 11.20
C PHE A 436 -8.60 -34.01 10.37
N GLU A 437 -9.35 -32.93 10.16
CA GLU A 437 -10.54 -32.93 9.30
C GLU A 437 -10.19 -33.41 7.88
N GLY A 438 -9.12 -32.89 7.29
CA GLY A 438 -8.63 -33.37 5.98
C GLY A 438 -8.25 -34.85 5.99
N HIS A 439 -7.71 -35.36 7.10
CA HIS A 439 -7.46 -36.79 7.26
C HIS A 439 -8.76 -37.59 7.31
N VAL A 440 -9.72 -37.16 8.12
CA VAL A 440 -11.03 -37.80 8.27
C VAL A 440 -11.76 -37.85 6.93
N HIS A 441 -11.82 -36.74 6.19
CA HIS A 441 -12.40 -36.68 4.84
C HIS A 441 -11.68 -37.59 3.83
N SER A 442 -10.38 -37.86 4.03
CA SER A 442 -9.65 -38.80 3.17
C SER A 442 -9.89 -40.27 3.51
N VAL A 443 -10.28 -40.58 4.75
CA VAL A 443 -10.41 -41.94 5.29
C VAL A 443 -11.85 -42.43 5.30
N LEU A 444 -12.80 -41.62 5.78
CA LEU A 444 -14.22 -42.03 5.93
C LEU A 444 -14.82 -42.57 4.63
N PRO A 445 -14.64 -41.93 3.45
CA PRO A 445 -15.23 -42.44 2.20
C PRO A 445 -14.70 -43.81 1.77
N ARG A 446 -13.57 -44.26 2.31
CA ARG A 446 -12.98 -45.57 1.99
C ARG A 446 -13.58 -46.71 2.82
N GLY A 447 -14.44 -46.39 3.78
CA GLY A 447 -14.99 -47.35 4.73
C GLY A 447 -13.96 -47.88 5.73
N GLY A 448 -14.45 -48.62 6.72
CA GLY A 448 -13.62 -49.20 7.78
C GLY A 448 -14.37 -49.35 9.11
N THR A 449 -13.66 -49.83 10.12
CA THR A 449 -14.17 -49.92 11.49
C THR A 449 -13.74 -48.69 12.27
N PHE A 450 -14.71 -47.90 12.73
CA PHE A 450 -14.45 -46.68 13.49
C PHE A 450 -15.00 -46.81 14.91
N LYS A 451 -14.25 -46.28 15.89
CA LYS A 451 -14.77 -46.12 17.24
C LYS A 451 -15.64 -44.87 17.27
N VAL A 452 -16.89 -45.03 17.65
CA VAL A 452 -17.85 -43.93 17.81
C VAL A 452 -18.11 -43.69 19.28
N ARG A 453 -18.32 -42.43 19.65
CA ARG A 453 -18.85 -42.05 20.96
C ARG A 453 -20.11 -41.22 20.73
N ARG A 454 -21.12 -41.39 21.58
CA ARG A 454 -22.29 -40.52 21.58
C ARG A 454 -21.85 -39.13 22.02
N LEU A 455 -22.15 -38.11 21.22
CA LEU A 455 -22.09 -36.73 21.68
C LEU A 455 -23.24 -36.55 22.67
N VAL A 456 -22.91 -36.25 23.92
CA VAL A 456 -23.86 -35.90 24.98
C VAL A 456 -23.80 -34.39 25.09
N GLU A 457 -24.95 -33.72 25.05
CA GLU A 457 -25.03 -32.27 25.29
C GLU A 457 -24.45 -32.00 26.67
N ASN A 458 -23.33 -31.28 26.71
CA ASN A 458 -22.88 -30.70 27.95
C ASN A 458 -23.83 -29.54 28.25
N ASN A 459 -24.61 -29.65 29.33
CA ASN A 459 -25.41 -28.56 29.91
C ASN A 459 -24.52 -27.47 30.54
N GLU A 460 -23.45 -27.07 29.86
CA GLU A 460 -22.69 -25.88 30.18
C GLU A 460 -22.83 -24.97 28.97
N ALA A 461 -23.60 -23.90 29.18
CA ALA A 461 -23.89 -22.87 28.19
C ALA A 461 -22.57 -22.31 27.63
N TYR A 462 -22.22 -22.75 26.44
CA TYR A 462 -21.35 -22.03 25.54
C TYR A 462 -22.25 -21.45 24.46
N ASP A 463 -22.43 -20.14 24.50
CA ASP A 463 -23.00 -19.35 23.41
C ASP A 463 -22.10 -19.54 22.18
N ASP A 464 -22.49 -20.44 21.27
CA ASP A 464 -21.89 -20.54 19.93
C ASP A 464 -22.97 -20.29 18.88
N ASP A 465 -22.96 -19.04 18.42
CA ASP A 465 -23.16 -18.55 17.06
C ASP A 465 -23.71 -19.54 16.01
N ASP A 466 -24.98 -19.30 15.68
CA ASP A 466 -25.63 -19.71 14.44
C ASP A 466 -24.98 -19.12 13.17
N ASP A 467 -25.21 -19.87 12.08
CA ASP A 467 -25.16 -19.50 10.66
C ASP A 467 -23.85 -19.70 9.87
N LEU A 468 -23.50 -20.97 9.67
CA LEU A 468 -23.00 -21.45 8.38
C LEU A 468 -23.98 -22.47 7.80
N MET A 469 -25.06 -21.98 7.19
CA MET A 469 -25.79 -22.76 6.19
C MET A 469 -24.91 -22.86 4.94
N GLU A 470 -24.21 -23.98 4.79
CA GLU A 470 -23.81 -24.46 3.47
C GLU A 470 -25.08 -24.99 2.80
N ASP A 471 -25.63 -24.24 1.85
CA ASP A 471 -26.70 -24.72 0.99
C ASP A 471 -26.22 -26.00 0.28
N GLU A 472 -26.80 -27.13 0.67
CA GLU A 472 -26.72 -28.41 -0.03
C GLU A 472 -27.14 -28.19 -1.50
N TRP A 473 -26.18 -28.40 -2.40
CA TRP A 473 -26.45 -28.53 -3.82
C TRP A 473 -27.04 -29.93 -4.06
N ASP A 474 -28.36 -30.04 -4.02
CA ASP A 474 -29.06 -31.17 -4.63
C ASP A 474 -28.94 -31.03 -6.16
N GLY A 475 -28.08 -31.86 -6.73
CA GLY A 475 -28.09 -32.16 -8.15
C GLY A 475 -29.16 -33.20 -8.42
N ASP A 476 -30.31 -32.76 -8.95
CA ASP A 476 -31.24 -33.64 -9.63
C ASP A 476 -30.57 -34.15 -10.93
N ASP A 477 -30.05 -35.37 -10.89
CA ASP A 477 -29.82 -36.17 -12.08
C ASP A 477 -31.16 -36.85 -12.44
N GLU A 478 -31.92 -36.22 -13.34
CA GLU A 478 -32.87 -36.92 -14.20
C GLU A 478 -32.07 -37.79 -15.19
N ASP A 479 -32.22 -39.11 -15.09
CA ASP A 479 -32.50 -40.04 -16.20
C ASP A 479 -32.01 -41.47 -15.87
N GLY A 480 -32.95 -42.43 -15.79
CA GLY A 480 -32.68 -43.87 -15.91
C GLY A 480 -33.39 -44.77 -14.91
#